data_AF-A0A150KNT6-F1
#
_entry.id   AF-A0A150KNT6-F1
#
_cell.length_a   1.000
_cell.length_b   1.000
_cell.length_c   1.000
_cell.angle_alpha   90.00
_cell.angle_beta   90.00
_cell.angle_gamma   90.00
#
_symmetry.space_group_name_H-M   'P 1'
#
loop_
_entity.id
_entity.type
_entity.pdbx_description
1 polymer ?
#
loop_
_entity_poly.entity_id
_entity_poly.type
_entity_poly.pdbx_seq_one_letter_code
_entity_poly.pdbx_strand_id
1 'polypeptide(L)'
;MDKQWDSSFDVVVVGSGAGGLTAALTAKLHGLSAIVVEKTELFGGSTSKSGGTVWVPNNFYLEDAGVGDSYEQASAYLDATVGDRVPQYLKDAYLVRGPEMIKYLHENTEHVRWEYTPGYSDYYPELPGGKPSGRAIEAQLFNLHKLGKDKKSMRKSGLPTKGMVLKSSEFHKVNMITRTWIGKKTSLKVGMRLIRTKLSSYNPATLGEALVARLYASLKETGGKVWLSTPFHDLVYENNRVTGIIAEQNGRKINIEARHGVIFASGGFSHNQKLREKYLPQPSETEWTLSSEGQTGDVIGASRKLGAKLDLMDKMWGTPTSIPPGSPAFMPVAERATPGLIIVNSEGERYLNESVPYHEFVDKMYENNKGSATTIPSWMIFDHTVKKRYLVFGIMPGQAFPKTWIETGYTKVAETPEDLAEKIGVPPKKLAALLLDLISSLRMDTTKISNVV
;
A
#
# COMPACT_ATOMS: atom_id res chain seq x y z
N MET A 1 -20.25 2.32 40.19
CA MET A 1 -18.96 1.74 40.62
C MET A 1 -17.89 2.66 40.10
N ASP A 2 -17.14 3.33 40.98
CA ASP A 2 -16.02 4.17 40.59
C ASP A 2 -15.02 3.33 39.80
N LYS A 3 -14.83 3.67 38.52
CA LYS A 3 -13.88 2.95 37.68
C LYS A 3 -12.48 3.33 38.12
N GLN A 4 -11.71 2.35 38.58
CA GLN A 4 -10.29 2.54 38.81
C GLN A 4 -9.57 2.52 37.46
N TRP A 5 -8.92 3.64 37.13
CA TRP A 5 -8.04 3.76 35.97
C TRP A 5 -6.67 3.17 36.29
N ASP A 6 -6.16 2.26 35.45
CA ASP A 6 -4.80 1.74 35.59
C ASP A 6 -3.76 2.77 35.08
N SER A 7 -4.16 3.67 34.17
CA SER A 7 -3.34 4.77 33.66
C SER A 7 -4.20 5.87 33.04
N SER A 8 -3.67 7.10 33.01
CA SER A 8 -4.39 8.26 32.48
C SER A 8 -3.56 9.12 31.54
N PHE A 9 -4.15 9.48 30.40
CA PHE A 9 -3.56 10.35 29.37
C PHE A 9 -4.59 11.36 28.87
N ASP A 10 -4.12 12.44 28.26
CA ASP A 10 -5.00 13.44 27.64
C ASP A 10 -5.61 12.88 26.35
N VAL A 11 -4.77 12.25 25.52
CA VAL A 11 -5.17 11.62 24.26
C VAL A 11 -4.71 10.16 24.22
N VAL A 12 -5.65 9.26 23.95
CA VAL A 12 -5.35 7.84 23.71
C VAL A 12 -5.56 7.53 22.24
N VAL A 13 -4.54 7.01 21.57
CA VAL A 13 -4.59 6.65 20.15
C VAL A 13 -4.52 5.14 20.01
N VAL A 14 -5.45 4.54 19.26
CA VAL A 14 -5.45 3.09 18.98
C VAL A 14 -4.89 2.86 17.57
N GLY A 15 -3.72 2.24 17.48
CA GLY A 15 -3.02 1.92 16.24
C GLY A 15 -1.79 2.80 15.97
N SER A 16 -0.72 2.18 15.50
CA SER A 16 0.60 2.82 15.29
C SER A 16 1.00 3.05 13.83
N GLY A 17 0.03 3.12 12.92
CA GLY A 17 0.28 3.57 11.53
C GLY A 17 0.60 5.07 11.45
N ALA A 18 0.83 5.59 10.24
CA ALA A 18 1.15 7.01 10.05
C ALA A 18 0.11 7.95 10.69
N GLY A 19 -1.18 7.67 10.52
CA GLY A 19 -2.26 8.49 11.11
C GLY A 19 -2.20 8.51 12.64
N GLY A 20 -2.01 7.35 13.28
CA GLY A 20 -1.97 7.25 14.74
C GLY A 20 -0.72 7.90 15.34
N LEU A 21 0.45 7.68 14.74
CA LEU A 21 1.69 8.34 15.16
C LEU A 21 1.62 9.85 14.94
N THR A 22 1.02 10.31 13.84
CA THR A 22 0.82 11.76 13.58
C THR A 22 -0.12 12.39 14.59
N ALA A 23 -1.22 11.72 14.93
CA ALA A 23 -2.16 12.19 15.95
C ALA A 23 -1.50 12.32 17.33
N ALA A 24 -0.79 11.28 17.77
CA ALA A 24 -0.07 11.31 19.04
C ALA A 24 1.03 12.38 19.06
N LEU A 25 1.80 12.51 17.97
CA LEU A 25 2.85 13.51 17.84
C LEU A 25 2.26 14.93 17.90
N THR A 26 1.16 15.17 17.18
CA THR A 26 0.48 16.47 17.21
C THR A 26 0.01 16.83 18.62
N ALA A 27 -0.63 15.88 19.33
CA ALA A 27 -1.04 16.10 20.72
C ALA A 27 0.15 16.44 21.62
N LYS A 28 1.28 15.72 21.47
CA LYS A 28 2.51 15.98 22.22
C LYS A 28 3.12 17.35 21.93
N LEU A 29 3.13 17.79 20.66
CA LEU A 29 3.62 19.11 20.26
C LEU A 29 2.76 20.24 20.85
N HIS A 30 1.47 19.99 21.11
CA HIS A 30 0.58 20.91 21.83
C HIS A 30 0.62 20.75 23.36
N GLY A 31 1.61 20.05 23.91
CA GLY A 31 1.82 19.93 25.36
C GLY A 31 0.91 18.92 26.06
N LEU A 32 0.09 18.17 25.33
CA LEU A 32 -0.75 17.13 25.91
C LEU A 32 0.07 15.86 26.22
N SER A 33 -0.41 15.05 27.16
CA SER A 33 0.05 13.68 27.36
C SER A 33 -0.65 12.74 26.37
N ALA A 34 0.12 11.92 25.64
CA ALA A 34 -0.43 11.03 24.64
C ALA A 34 0.17 9.62 24.73
N ILE A 35 -0.67 8.62 24.48
CA ILE A 35 -0.28 7.22 24.37
C ILE A 35 -0.82 6.64 23.06
N VAL A 36 0.01 5.86 22.37
CA VAL A 36 -0.43 4.97 21.29
C VAL A 36 -0.48 3.55 21.84
N VAL A 37 -1.61 2.86 21.67
CA VAL A 37 -1.72 1.42 21.91
C VAL A 37 -1.70 0.66 20.59
N GLU A 38 -0.77 -0.27 20.45
CA GLU A 38 -0.55 -1.09 19.26
C GLU A 38 -0.83 -2.55 19.61
N LYS A 39 -1.70 -3.17 18.83
CA LYS A 39 -2.14 -4.55 19.04
C LYS A 39 -1.00 -5.55 18.93
N THR A 40 -0.10 -5.35 17.97
CA THR A 40 1.00 -6.28 17.67
C THR A 40 2.26 -5.94 18.47
N GLU A 41 3.24 -6.83 18.43
CA GLU A 41 4.57 -6.59 19.00
C GLU A 41 5.42 -5.62 18.17
N LEU A 42 4.91 -5.14 17.02
CA LEU A 42 5.61 -4.29 16.07
C LEU A 42 4.81 -3.03 15.70
N PHE A 43 5.38 -1.85 15.89
CA PHE A 43 4.73 -0.61 15.45
C PHE A 43 4.87 -0.39 13.94
N GLY A 44 3.96 0.42 13.37
CA GLY A 44 4.00 0.90 11.99
C GLY A 44 2.90 0.38 11.07
N GLY A 45 2.27 -0.75 11.41
CA GLY A 45 1.14 -1.33 10.65
C GLY A 45 1.37 -1.42 9.13
N SER A 46 0.27 -1.36 8.35
CA SER A 46 0.34 -1.36 6.88
C SER A 46 1.11 -0.16 6.31
N THR A 47 1.21 0.96 7.04
CA THR A 47 2.03 2.10 6.63
C THR A 47 3.49 1.68 6.43
N SER A 48 4.09 0.93 7.37
CA SER A 48 5.49 0.50 7.23
C SER A 48 5.72 -0.42 6.03
N LYS A 49 4.70 -1.21 5.67
CA LYS A 49 4.75 -2.11 4.50
C LYS A 49 4.63 -1.38 3.15
N SER A 50 4.15 -0.12 3.15
CA SER A 50 3.77 0.62 1.95
C SER A 50 4.95 1.25 1.19
N GLY A 51 4.67 1.76 -0.01
CA GLY A 51 5.57 2.64 -0.76
C GLY A 51 5.83 3.99 -0.09
N GLY A 52 5.09 4.36 0.96
CA GLY A 52 5.31 5.60 1.73
C GLY A 52 5.01 6.90 0.97
N THR A 53 4.36 6.80 -0.18
CA THR A 53 3.84 7.96 -0.89
C THR A 53 2.65 8.54 -0.14
N VAL A 54 2.62 9.86 -0.04
CA VAL A 54 1.56 10.64 0.58
C VAL A 54 1.02 11.58 -0.49
N TRP A 55 -0.27 11.52 -0.73
CA TRP A 55 -0.95 12.47 -1.61
C TRP A 55 -1.39 13.65 -0.75
N VAL A 56 -0.64 14.74 -0.74
CA VAL A 56 -1.07 16.02 -0.16
C VAL A 56 -0.74 17.05 -1.22
N PRO A 57 -1.73 17.55 -1.98
CA PRO A 57 -1.51 18.51 -3.05
C PRO A 57 -1.14 19.87 -2.46
N ASN A 58 -0.68 20.81 -3.29
CA ASN A 58 -0.49 22.21 -2.94
C ASN A 58 0.29 22.45 -1.62
N ASN A 59 1.34 21.66 -1.39
CA ASN A 59 2.22 21.81 -0.24
C ASN A 59 3.59 22.37 -0.65
N PHE A 60 4.30 22.97 0.30
CA PHE A 60 5.55 23.69 0.01
C PHE A 60 6.66 22.81 -0.60
N TYR A 61 6.68 21.48 -0.38
CA TYR A 61 7.65 20.60 -1.06
C TYR A 61 7.38 20.48 -2.57
N LEU A 62 6.12 20.61 -2.99
CA LEU A 62 5.75 20.61 -4.41
C LEU A 62 6.05 21.97 -5.05
N GLU A 63 5.86 23.05 -4.30
CA GLU A 63 6.24 24.41 -4.69
C GLU A 63 7.75 24.53 -4.89
N ASP A 64 8.55 24.12 -3.89
CA ASP A 64 10.02 24.10 -3.95
C ASP A 64 10.55 23.24 -5.10
N ALA A 65 9.81 22.19 -5.46
CA ALA A 65 10.15 21.30 -6.58
C ALA A 65 9.66 21.83 -7.95
N GLY A 66 8.96 22.96 -7.99
CA GLY A 66 8.47 23.58 -9.23
C GLY A 66 7.34 22.80 -9.93
N VAL A 67 6.53 22.04 -9.19
CA VAL A 67 5.46 21.20 -9.78
C VAL A 67 4.29 22.02 -10.33
N GLY A 68 4.11 23.25 -9.84
CA GLY A 68 3.01 24.13 -10.24
C GLY A 68 1.64 23.54 -9.92
N ASP A 69 1.44 23.11 -8.66
CA ASP A 69 0.17 22.59 -8.15
C ASP A 69 -0.61 23.68 -7.41
N SER A 70 -1.94 23.51 -7.28
CA SER A 70 -2.82 24.49 -6.64
C SER A 70 -4.00 23.80 -5.98
N TYR A 71 -4.67 24.51 -5.06
CA TYR A 71 -5.91 24.04 -4.45
C TYR A 71 -6.97 23.78 -5.53
N GLU A 72 -7.12 24.67 -6.50
CA GLU A 72 -8.13 24.58 -7.55
C GLU A 72 -7.93 23.37 -8.45
N GLN A 73 -6.67 23.07 -8.84
CA GLN A 73 -6.35 21.87 -9.61
C GLN A 73 -6.65 20.60 -8.81
N ALA A 74 -6.26 20.56 -7.54
CA ALA A 74 -6.50 19.41 -6.68
C ALA A 74 -7.99 19.20 -6.37
N SER A 75 -8.76 20.29 -6.19
CA SER A 75 -10.21 20.24 -6.02
C SER A 75 -10.89 19.69 -7.27
N ALA A 76 -10.56 20.22 -8.46
CA ALA A 76 -11.10 19.71 -9.73
C ALA A 76 -10.80 18.21 -9.92
N TYR A 77 -9.62 17.77 -9.48
CA TYR A 77 -9.24 16.35 -9.52
C TYR A 77 -10.06 15.48 -8.54
N LEU A 78 -10.25 15.93 -7.31
CA LEU A 78 -11.13 15.22 -6.36
C LEU A 78 -12.58 15.20 -6.85
N ASP A 79 -13.08 16.29 -7.43
CA ASP A 79 -14.43 16.32 -7.99
C ASP A 79 -14.59 15.36 -9.16
N ALA A 80 -13.59 15.28 -10.05
CA ALA A 80 -13.60 14.35 -11.17
C ALA A 80 -13.47 12.87 -10.76
N THR A 81 -12.85 12.56 -9.62
CA THR A 81 -12.54 11.18 -9.21
C THR A 81 -13.47 10.61 -8.14
N VAL A 82 -13.84 11.40 -7.13
CA VAL A 82 -14.74 10.96 -6.05
C VAL A 82 -16.13 11.60 -6.09
N GLY A 83 -16.30 12.68 -6.87
CA GLY A 83 -17.60 13.32 -7.10
C GLY A 83 -18.32 13.74 -5.82
N ASP A 84 -19.65 13.78 -5.88
CA ASP A 84 -20.51 14.21 -4.76
C ASP A 84 -20.67 13.15 -3.66
N ARG A 85 -20.06 11.97 -3.84
CA ARG A 85 -20.11 10.92 -2.82
C ARG A 85 -19.44 11.34 -1.51
N VAL A 86 -18.42 12.20 -1.63
CA VAL A 86 -17.72 12.82 -0.50
C VAL A 86 -18.23 14.26 -0.37
N PRO A 87 -18.82 14.65 0.77
CA PRO A 87 -19.24 16.02 1.01
C PRO A 87 -18.09 17.02 0.79
N GLN A 88 -18.41 18.17 0.19
CA GLN A 88 -17.41 19.20 -0.15
C GLN A 88 -16.55 19.61 1.05
N TYR A 89 -17.17 19.80 2.23
CA TYR A 89 -16.43 20.21 3.43
C TYR A 89 -15.33 19.21 3.85
N LEU A 90 -15.46 17.91 3.52
CA LEU A 90 -14.41 16.92 3.77
C LEU A 90 -13.28 17.01 2.75
N LYS A 91 -13.61 17.26 1.47
CA LYS A 91 -12.61 17.54 0.43
C LYS A 91 -11.81 18.79 0.79
N ASP A 92 -12.49 19.86 1.17
CA ASP A 92 -11.88 21.12 1.58
C ASP A 92 -11.02 20.95 2.82
N ALA A 93 -11.53 20.25 3.85
CA ALA A 93 -10.74 19.97 5.04
C ALA A 93 -9.45 19.23 4.69
N TYR A 94 -9.48 18.26 3.78
CA TYR A 94 -8.29 17.54 3.34
C TYR A 94 -7.33 18.42 2.54
N LEU A 95 -7.83 19.17 1.56
CA LEU A 95 -7.03 20.03 0.68
C LEU A 95 -6.43 21.23 1.40
N VAL A 96 -7.06 21.72 2.47
CA VAL A 96 -6.57 22.85 3.29
C VAL A 96 -5.68 22.35 4.43
N ARG A 97 -6.15 21.37 5.23
CA ARG A 97 -5.40 20.90 6.41
C ARG A 97 -4.23 19.99 6.06
N GLY A 98 -4.24 19.34 4.90
CA GLY A 98 -3.13 18.52 4.42
C GLY A 98 -1.83 19.33 4.31
N PRO A 99 -1.76 20.38 3.48
CA PRO A 99 -0.59 21.25 3.38
C PRO A 99 -0.17 21.88 4.70
N GLU A 100 -1.12 22.33 5.51
CA GLU A 100 -0.86 22.85 6.86
C GLU A 100 -0.17 21.81 7.73
N MET A 101 -0.63 20.56 7.72
CA MET A 101 -0.01 19.46 8.45
C MET A 101 1.41 19.16 7.97
N ILE A 102 1.65 19.15 6.66
CA ILE A 102 2.99 18.93 6.09
C ILE A 102 3.96 20.03 6.54
N LYS A 103 3.53 21.30 6.47
CA LYS A 103 4.32 22.45 6.94
C LYS A 103 4.55 22.40 8.44
N TYR A 104 3.50 22.16 9.23
CA TYR A 104 3.56 22.10 10.68
C TYR A 104 4.54 21.03 11.17
N LEU A 105 4.49 19.80 10.62
CA LEU A 105 5.41 18.73 11.00
C LEU A 105 6.85 19.02 10.55
N HIS A 106 7.05 19.69 9.41
CA HIS A 106 8.38 20.14 9.00
C HIS A 106 8.99 21.12 10.01
N GLU A 107 8.21 22.15 10.39
CA GLU A 107 8.67 23.24 11.25
C GLU A 107 8.87 22.81 12.71
N ASN A 108 8.06 21.87 13.20
CA ASN A 108 8.00 21.51 14.62
C ASN A 108 8.67 20.17 14.95
N THR A 109 9.35 19.54 14.01
CA THR A 109 10.08 18.28 14.26
C THR A 109 11.44 18.27 13.59
N GLU A 110 12.42 17.55 14.15
CA GLU A 110 13.71 17.33 13.49
C GLU A 110 13.59 16.33 12.32
N HIS A 111 12.73 15.31 12.46
CA HIS A 111 12.76 14.14 11.59
C HIS A 111 11.63 14.03 10.58
N VAL A 112 10.54 14.77 10.64
CA VAL A 112 9.48 14.55 9.64
C VAL A 112 9.79 15.38 8.39
N ARG A 113 10.30 14.74 7.33
CA ARG A 113 10.68 15.40 6.08
C ARG A 113 10.25 14.59 4.87
N TRP A 114 9.80 15.29 3.85
CA TRP A 114 9.38 14.71 2.58
C TRP A 114 10.18 15.27 1.40
N GLU A 115 9.99 14.67 0.25
CA GLU A 115 10.44 15.16 -1.04
C GLU A 115 9.38 14.79 -2.09
N TYR A 116 9.27 15.59 -3.15
CA TYR A 116 8.43 15.24 -4.30
C TYR A 116 8.84 13.89 -4.89
N THR A 117 7.88 13.15 -5.46
CA THR A 117 8.09 11.88 -6.18
C THR A 117 7.93 12.08 -7.69
N PRO A 118 8.97 12.52 -8.44
CA PRO A 118 8.83 12.83 -9.85
C PRO A 118 8.41 11.65 -10.71
N GLY A 119 7.39 11.85 -11.53
CA GLY A 119 6.89 10.86 -12.49
C GLY A 119 6.00 9.79 -11.86
N TYR A 120 5.62 9.94 -10.59
CA TYR A 120 4.56 9.14 -9.98
C TYR A 120 3.21 9.80 -10.25
N SER A 121 2.69 9.55 -11.45
CA SER A 121 1.43 10.14 -11.95
C SER A 121 0.30 10.00 -10.94
N ASP A 122 -0.61 10.97 -10.95
CA ASP A 122 -1.97 10.70 -10.50
C ASP A 122 -2.54 9.49 -11.25
N TYR A 123 -3.52 8.80 -10.68
CA TYR A 123 -4.08 7.60 -11.29
C TYR A 123 -4.96 7.87 -12.50
N TYR A 124 -5.54 9.07 -12.57
CA TYR A 124 -6.37 9.52 -13.69
C TYR A 124 -5.85 10.85 -14.23
N PRO A 125 -4.62 10.91 -14.75
CA PRO A 125 -3.97 12.17 -15.12
C PRO A 125 -4.68 12.91 -16.26
N GLU A 126 -5.54 12.23 -17.01
CA GLU A 126 -6.39 12.77 -18.07
C GLU A 126 -7.64 13.51 -17.57
N LEU A 127 -8.04 13.31 -16.31
CA LEU A 127 -9.20 13.98 -15.74
C LEU A 127 -8.89 15.45 -15.39
N PRO A 128 -9.92 16.32 -15.29
CA PRO A 128 -9.73 17.69 -14.85
C PRO A 128 -8.89 17.78 -13.58
N GLY A 129 -7.87 18.63 -13.60
CA GLY A 129 -6.95 18.79 -12.48
C GLY A 129 -5.92 17.68 -12.31
N GLY A 130 -5.94 16.59 -13.10
CA GLY A 130 -4.96 15.52 -13.07
C GLY A 130 -3.55 15.96 -13.50
N LYS A 131 -2.50 15.34 -12.93
CA LYS A 131 -1.09 15.60 -13.27
C LYS A 131 -0.38 14.30 -13.69
N PRO A 132 -0.01 14.18 -14.98
CA PRO A 132 0.84 13.08 -15.46
C PRO A 132 2.20 13.00 -14.76
N SER A 133 2.76 14.14 -14.35
CA SER A 133 3.99 14.19 -13.56
C SER A 133 3.82 13.69 -12.14
N GLY A 134 2.59 13.68 -11.63
CA GLY A 134 2.25 13.43 -10.25
C GLY A 134 2.26 14.68 -9.38
N ARG A 135 1.70 14.51 -8.17
CA ARG A 135 1.79 15.46 -7.04
C ARG A 135 1.98 14.76 -5.69
N ALA A 136 2.41 13.50 -5.70
CA ALA A 136 2.71 12.76 -4.49
C ALA A 136 4.09 13.16 -3.93
N ILE A 137 4.19 13.17 -2.61
CA ILE A 137 5.45 13.30 -1.87
C ILE A 137 5.80 11.96 -1.21
N GLU A 138 7.08 11.69 -0.99
CA GLU A 138 7.55 10.52 -0.26
C GLU A 138 8.45 10.95 0.91
N ALA A 139 8.49 10.13 1.98
CA ALA A 139 9.39 10.40 3.09
C ALA A 139 10.85 10.33 2.63
N GLN A 140 11.64 11.35 2.96
CA GLN A 140 13.08 11.32 2.74
C GLN A 140 13.73 10.18 3.52
N LEU A 141 14.88 9.70 3.04
CA LEU A 141 15.66 8.64 3.69
C LEU A 141 15.88 8.94 5.18
N PHE A 142 15.79 7.90 6.01
CA PHE A 142 15.97 8.01 7.45
C PHE A 142 16.93 6.97 7.98
N ASN A 143 17.93 7.37 8.76
CA ASN A 143 18.87 6.42 9.37
C ASN A 143 18.22 5.76 10.61
N LEU A 144 17.86 4.48 10.49
CA LEU A 144 17.18 3.72 11.54
C LEU A 144 17.98 3.57 12.83
N HIS A 145 19.29 3.84 12.84
CA HIS A 145 20.06 3.90 14.08
C HIS A 145 19.55 4.98 15.04
N LYS A 146 18.91 6.04 14.54
CA LYS A 146 18.24 7.06 15.37
C LYS A 146 17.11 6.49 16.24
N LEU A 147 16.56 5.30 15.91
CA LEU A 147 15.57 4.63 16.74
C LEU A 147 16.18 3.92 17.96
N GLY A 148 17.50 3.71 17.98
CA GLY A 148 18.18 2.94 19.02
C GLY A 148 17.61 1.53 19.17
N LYS A 149 17.34 1.12 20.42
CA LYS A 149 16.81 -0.21 20.74
C LYS A 149 15.44 -0.51 20.15
N ASP A 150 14.64 0.52 19.84
CA ASP A 150 13.25 0.36 19.41
C ASP A 150 13.15 -0.05 17.94
N LYS A 151 14.26 0.06 17.17
CA LYS A 151 14.35 -0.45 15.80
C LYS A 151 13.89 -1.90 15.68
N LYS A 152 14.18 -2.75 16.67
CA LYS A 152 13.81 -4.18 16.66
C LYS A 152 12.30 -4.41 16.73
N SER A 153 11.56 -3.43 17.24
CA SER A 153 10.11 -3.45 17.41
C SER A 153 9.40 -2.65 16.31
N MET A 154 10.12 -2.22 15.28
CA MET A 154 9.52 -1.60 14.11
C MET A 154 9.20 -2.67 13.07
N ARG A 155 7.99 -2.62 12.53
CA ARG A 155 7.63 -3.43 11.37
C ARG A 155 8.48 -3.05 10.18
N LYS A 156 9.04 -4.02 9.47
CA LYS A 156 9.86 -3.78 8.27
C LYS A 156 9.01 -3.53 7.04
N SER A 157 9.64 -3.00 5.98
CA SER A 157 9.02 -2.92 4.66
C SER A 157 8.49 -4.28 4.19
N GLY A 158 7.31 -4.25 3.57
CA GLY A 158 6.65 -5.42 2.98
C GLY A 158 6.98 -5.59 1.49
N LEU A 159 7.69 -4.64 0.89
CA LEU A 159 8.04 -4.71 -0.52
C LEU A 159 9.25 -5.62 -0.73
N PRO A 160 9.26 -6.45 -1.78
CA PRO A 160 10.35 -7.38 -2.08
C PRO A 160 11.55 -6.66 -2.71
N THR A 161 12.10 -5.66 -2.01
CA THR A 161 13.25 -4.86 -2.48
C THR A 161 14.57 -5.65 -2.44
N LYS A 162 14.57 -6.89 -1.93
CA LYS A 162 15.78 -7.73 -1.74
C LYS A 162 16.90 -6.99 -0.98
N GLY A 163 16.51 -6.14 -0.02
CA GLY A 163 17.42 -5.31 0.78
C GLY A 163 17.89 -4.04 0.08
N MET A 164 17.43 -3.75 -1.14
CA MET A 164 17.74 -2.50 -1.82
C MET A 164 17.00 -1.32 -1.16
N VAL A 165 17.74 -0.25 -0.95
CA VAL A 165 17.22 1.02 -0.43
C VAL A 165 16.72 1.83 -1.62
N LEU A 166 15.45 1.64 -1.99
CA LEU A 166 14.81 2.23 -3.17
C LEU A 166 13.85 3.34 -2.77
N LYS A 167 13.90 4.46 -3.49
CA LYS A 167 12.81 5.45 -3.50
C LYS A 167 11.72 5.04 -4.47
N SER A 168 10.50 5.55 -4.29
CA SER A 168 9.37 5.32 -5.19
C SER A 168 9.68 5.82 -6.61
N SER A 169 10.27 7.02 -6.69
CA SER A 169 10.73 7.64 -7.95
C SER A 169 11.88 6.91 -8.67
N GLU A 170 12.53 5.95 -8.00
CA GLU A 170 13.61 5.11 -8.54
C GLU A 170 13.08 3.75 -9.03
N PHE A 171 11.95 3.26 -8.52
CA PHE A 171 11.44 1.90 -8.75
C PHE A 171 11.22 1.57 -10.23
N HIS A 172 10.42 2.38 -10.94
CA HIS A 172 10.15 2.18 -12.36
C HIS A 172 11.44 2.22 -13.21
N LYS A 173 12.39 3.09 -12.85
CA LYS A 173 13.67 3.21 -13.58
C LYS A 173 14.51 1.95 -13.40
N VAL A 174 14.59 1.41 -12.19
CA VAL A 174 15.32 0.16 -11.90
C VAL A 174 14.70 -1.03 -12.65
N ASN A 175 13.38 -1.10 -12.76
CA ASN A 175 12.70 -2.14 -13.56
C ASN A 175 13.05 -2.06 -15.06
N MET A 176 13.55 -0.91 -15.54
CA MET A 176 13.98 -0.69 -16.92
C MET A 176 15.50 -0.83 -17.12
N ILE A 177 16.23 -1.51 -16.21
CA ILE A 177 17.69 -1.67 -16.22
C ILE A 177 18.24 -2.28 -17.52
N THR A 178 17.54 -3.23 -18.12
CA THR A 178 17.92 -3.89 -19.38
C THR A 178 17.51 -3.09 -20.61
N ARG A 179 16.69 -2.05 -20.44
CA ARG A 179 16.01 -1.32 -21.53
C ARG A 179 16.52 0.10 -21.73
N THR A 180 16.92 0.79 -20.68
CA THR A 180 17.21 2.23 -20.73
C THR A 180 18.53 2.60 -20.07
N TRP A 181 19.20 3.64 -20.59
CA TRP A 181 20.41 4.20 -19.96
C TRP A 181 20.12 4.81 -18.58
N ILE A 182 18.96 5.47 -18.44
CA ILE A 182 18.49 6.00 -17.16
C ILE A 182 18.33 4.86 -16.16
N GLY A 183 17.72 3.74 -16.55
CA GLY A 183 17.58 2.56 -15.71
C GLY A 183 18.92 2.00 -15.25
N LYS A 184 19.89 1.84 -16.16
CA LYS A 184 21.26 1.40 -15.81
C LYS A 184 21.92 2.35 -14.81
N LYS A 185 21.86 3.66 -15.04
CA LYS A 185 22.45 4.68 -14.16
C LYS A 185 21.78 4.68 -12.77
N THR A 186 20.45 4.60 -12.72
CA THR A 186 19.70 4.54 -11.45
C THR A 186 20.01 3.25 -10.69
N SER A 187 20.06 2.10 -11.36
CA SER A 187 20.43 0.82 -10.72
C SER A 187 21.85 0.85 -10.15
N LEU A 188 22.81 1.47 -10.84
CA LEU A 188 24.16 1.66 -10.32
C LEU A 188 24.16 2.55 -9.06
N LYS A 189 23.41 3.66 -9.07
CA LYS A 189 23.25 4.54 -7.89
C LYS A 189 22.65 3.79 -6.69
N VAL A 190 21.63 2.98 -6.91
CA VAL A 190 21.01 2.14 -5.87
C VAL A 190 21.99 1.08 -5.38
N GLY A 191 22.75 0.44 -6.28
CA GLY A 191 23.80 -0.52 -5.93
C GLY A 191 24.89 0.10 -5.06
N MET A 192 25.37 1.30 -5.41
CA MET A 192 26.32 2.05 -4.57
C MET A 192 25.75 2.38 -3.18
N ARG A 193 24.46 2.76 -3.11
CA ARG A 193 23.78 3.00 -1.83
C ARG A 193 23.75 1.73 -0.97
N LEU A 194 23.45 0.58 -1.56
CA LEU A 194 23.47 -0.72 -0.88
C LEU A 194 24.87 -1.08 -0.36
N ILE A 195 25.91 -0.88 -1.18
CA ILE A 195 27.31 -1.11 -0.77
C ILE A 195 27.65 -0.23 0.43
N ARG A 196 27.33 1.07 0.38
CA ARG A 196 27.55 1.99 1.51
C ARG A 196 26.82 1.55 2.77
N THR A 197 25.57 1.08 2.65
CA THR A 197 24.81 0.54 3.79
C THR A 197 25.47 -0.69 4.40
N LYS A 198 26.04 -1.59 3.59
CA LYS A 198 26.73 -2.79 4.09
C LYS A 198 28.11 -2.50 4.69
N LEU A 199 28.82 -1.48 4.17
CA LEU A 199 30.19 -1.15 4.57
C LEU A 199 30.28 -0.08 5.66
N SER A 200 29.17 0.47 6.13
CA SER A 200 29.17 1.52 7.15
C SER A 200 28.05 1.31 8.18
N SER A 201 28.08 2.10 9.26
CA SER A 201 26.97 2.19 10.22
C SER A 201 25.76 2.96 9.66
N TYR A 202 25.72 3.28 8.37
CA TYR A 202 24.56 3.91 7.76
C TYR A 202 23.48 2.86 7.49
N ASN A 203 22.34 2.92 8.19
CA ASN A 203 21.23 1.99 8.01
C ASN A 203 19.95 2.73 7.57
N PRO A 204 19.87 3.17 6.30
CA PRO A 204 18.75 3.95 5.81
C PRO A 204 17.50 3.09 5.59
N ALA A 205 16.36 3.63 6.00
CA ALA A 205 15.05 3.25 5.51
C ALA A 205 14.58 4.21 4.41
N THR A 206 13.70 3.72 3.55
CA THR A 206 12.93 4.47 2.55
C THR A 206 11.45 4.12 2.68
N LEU A 207 10.60 4.74 1.84
CA LEU A 207 9.20 4.37 1.67
C LEU A 207 8.42 4.47 3.00
N GLY A 208 7.42 3.59 3.20
CA GLY A 208 6.59 3.58 4.39
C GLY A 208 7.37 3.33 5.68
N GLU A 209 8.43 2.54 5.60
CA GLU A 209 9.33 2.27 6.73
C GLU A 209 10.03 3.54 7.20
N ALA A 210 10.51 4.39 6.27
CA ALA A 210 11.07 5.70 6.63
C ALA A 210 10.04 6.65 7.23
N LEU A 211 8.82 6.69 6.69
CA LEU A 211 7.74 7.53 7.22
C LEU A 211 7.42 7.16 8.67
N VAL A 212 7.23 5.88 8.95
CA VAL A 212 6.96 5.37 10.31
C VAL A 212 8.15 5.66 11.24
N ALA A 213 9.38 5.39 10.79
CA ALA A 213 10.57 5.63 11.61
C ALA A 213 10.72 7.10 11.99
N ARG A 214 10.47 8.02 11.04
CA ARG A 214 10.52 9.46 11.27
C ARG A 214 9.46 9.93 12.27
N LEU A 215 8.21 9.51 12.06
CA LEU A 215 7.10 9.85 12.96
C LEU A 215 7.33 9.29 14.37
N TYR A 216 7.79 8.05 14.49
CA TYR A 216 8.09 7.43 15.78
C TYR A 216 9.25 8.12 16.49
N ALA A 217 10.35 8.44 15.77
CA ALA A 217 11.49 9.15 16.34
C ALA A 217 11.07 10.51 16.91
N SER A 218 10.31 11.29 16.13
CA SER A 218 9.78 12.57 16.59
C SER A 218 8.81 12.44 17.76
N LEU A 219 7.92 11.43 17.76
CA LEU A 219 7.04 11.18 18.90
C LEU A 219 7.84 10.88 20.17
N LYS A 220 8.87 10.04 20.06
CA LYS A 220 9.71 9.64 21.18
C LYS A 220 10.46 10.83 21.79
N GLU A 221 10.95 11.76 20.97
CA GLU A 221 11.66 12.97 21.42
C GLU A 221 10.77 13.90 22.25
N THR A 222 9.47 13.94 21.96
CA THR A 222 8.50 14.68 22.77
C THR A 222 8.11 13.96 24.08
N GLY A 223 8.64 12.77 24.35
CA GLY A 223 8.24 11.91 25.46
C GLY A 223 6.89 11.20 25.24
N GLY A 224 6.38 11.18 24.02
CA GLY A 224 5.23 10.36 23.64
C GLY A 224 5.52 8.86 23.77
N LYS A 225 4.48 8.09 24.10
CA LYS A 225 4.62 6.66 24.39
C LYS A 225 3.91 5.81 23.33
N VAL A 226 4.48 4.63 23.07
CA VAL A 226 3.84 3.57 22.28
C VAL A 226 3.90 2.29 23.10
N TRP A 227 2.74 1.73 23.44
CA TRP A 227 2.60 0.43 24.09
C TRP A 227 2.29 -0.62 23.04
N LEU A 228 3.21 -1.57 22.89
CA LEU A 228 3.10 -2.72 22.00
C LEU A 228 2.36 -3.85 22.70
N SER A 229 1.88 -4.83 21.94
CA SER A 229 1.13 -5.98 22.45
C SER A 229 -0.02 -5.56 23.39
N THR A 230 -0.67 -4.46 23.04
CA THR A 230 -1.73 -3.81 23.82
C THR A 230 -3.01 -3.70 22.96
N PRO A 231 -3.69 -4.82 22.65
CA PRO A 231 -4.92 -4.80 21.87
C PRO A 231 -6.02 -4.00 22.58
N PHE A 232 -6.74 -3.21 21.79
CA PHE A 232 -7.99 -2.56 22.20
C PHE A 232 -9.11 -3.60 22.32
N HIS A 233 -9.96 -3.47 23.34
CA HIS A 233 -11.10 -4.35 23.59
C HIS A 233 -12.45 -3.64 23.52
N ASP A 234 -12.63 -2.54 24.26
CA ASP A 234 -13.90 -1.79 24.27
C ASP A 234 -13.69 -0.33 24.68
N LEU A 235 -14.71 0.49 24.48
CA LEU A 235 -14.74 1.88 24.93
C LEU A 235 -15.23 1.97 26.37
N VAL A 236 -14.63 2.88 27.13
CA VAL A 236 -15.17 3.33 28.42
C VAL A 236 -15.86 4.66 28.17
N TYR A 237 -17.12 4.77 28.58
CA TYR A 237 -17.93 5.97 28.37
C TYR A 237 -18.87 6.22 29.56
N GLU A 238 -19.17 7.50 29.79
CA GLU A 238 -20.02 8.01 30.86
C GLU A 238 -20.75 9.27 30.36
N ASN A 239 -22.02 9.43 30.71
CA ASN A 239 -22.81 10.61 30.32
C ASN A 239 -22.72 10.96 28.82
N ASN A 240 -22.83 9.95 27.94
CA ASN A 240 -22.70 10.06 26.48
C ASN A 240 -21.34 10.57 25.97
N ARG A 241 -20.30 10.53 26.80
CA ARG A 241 -18.92 10.87 26.45
C ARG A 241 -18.01 9.66 26.60
N VAL A 242 -17.18 9.38 25.59
CA VAL A 242 -16.06 8.44 25.73
C VAL A 242 -15.01 9.05 26.66
N THR A 243 -14.70 8.36 27.74
CA THR A 243 -13.73 8.78 28.77
C THR A 243 -12.47 7.93 28.79
N GLY A 244 -12.41 6.85 28.00
CA GLY A 244 -11.23 5.99 27.93
C GLY A 244 -11.44 4.75 27.09
N ILE A 245 -10.50 3.82 27.19
CA ILE A 245 -10.57 2.50 26.56
C ILE A 245 -10.29 1.40 27.57
N ILE A 246 -10.82 0.22 27.28
CA ILE A 246 -10.36 -1.04 27.83
C ILE A 246 -9.35 -1.62 26.83
N ALA A 247 -8.13 -1.86 27.27
CA ALA A 247 -7.11 -2.57 26.52
C ALA A 247 -6.69 -3.83 27.29
N GLU A 248 -5.82 -4.66 26.72
CA GLU A 248 -5.23 -5.80 27.41
C GLU A 248 -3.71 -5.74 27.36
N GLN A 249 -3.07 -6.05 28.48
CA GLN A 249 -1.62 -6.24 28.58
C GLN A 249 -1.33 -7.48 29.41
N ASN A 250 -0.44 -8.35 28.94
CA ASN A 250 -0.04 -9.57 29.65
C ASN A 250 -1.23 -10.44 30.08
N GLY A 251 -2.27 -10.54 29.25
CA GLY A 251 -3.50 -11.30 29.55
C GLY A 251 -4.47 -10.63 30.53
N ARG A 252 -4.16 -9.42 31.02
CA ARG A 252 -5.03 -8.66 31.93
C ARG A 252 -5.66 -7.48 31.21
N LYS A 253 -6.98 -7.31 31.37
CA LYS A 253 -7.69 -6.09 30.97
C LYS A 253 -7.28 -4.90 31.84
N ILE A 254 -6.97 -3.79 31.21
CA ILE A 254 -6.60 -2.52 31.84
C ILE A 254 -7.49 -1.40 31.32
N ASN A 255 -7.84 -0.48 32.20
CA ASN A 255 -8.58 0.73 31.88
C ASN A 255 -7.60 1.89 31.67
N ILE A 256 -7.64 2.51 30.49
CA ILE A 256 -6.81 3.67 30.16
C ILE A 256 -7.72 4.87 29.99
N GLU A 257 -7.59 5.85 30.86
CA GLU A 257 -8.34 7.11 30.79
C GLU A 257 -7.83 7.99 29.64
N ALA A 258 -8.78 8.62 28.95
CA ALA A 258 -8.55 9.61 27.91
C ALA A 258 -9.27 10.91 28.28
N ARG A 259 -8.57 11.87 28.90
CA ARG A 259 -9.18 13.10 29.45
C ARG A 259 -9.84 13.94 28.37
N HIS A 260 -9.23 14.03 27.18
CA HIS A 260 -9.75 14.82 26.06
C HIS A 260 -10.44 13.94 25.01
N GLY A 261 -9.86 12.78 24.67
CA GLY A 261 -10.54 11.83 23.79
C GLY A 261 -9.69 10.67 23.29
N VAL A 262 -10.37 9.77 22.59
CA VAL A 262 -9.79 8.58 21.96
C VAL A 262 -9.78 8.75 20.45
N ILE A 263 -8.65 8.45 19.81
CA ILE A 263 -8.49 8.48 18.34
C ILE A 263 -8.29 7.06 17.84
N PHE A 264 -9.18 6.60 16.96
CA PHE A 264 -9.01 5.32 16.28
C PHE A 264 -8.24 5.50 14.97
N ALA A 265 -7.07 4.85 14.90
CA ALA A 265 -6.20 4.77 13.73
C ALA A 265 -5.68 3.32 13.53
N SER A 266 -6.55 2.34 13.81
CA SER A 266 -6.22 0.90 13.92
C SER A 266 -6.24 0.14 12.59
N GLY A 267 -6.47 0.83 11.47
CA GLY A 267 -6.70 0.20 10.17
C GLY A 267 -8.09 -0.43 10.04
N GLY A 268 -8.28 -1.23 8.98
CA GLY A 268 -9.56 -1.85 8.63
C GLY A 268 -9.74 -3.26 9.19
N PHE A 269 -10.47 -4.09 8.44
CA PHE A 269 -10.83 -5.47 8.79
C PHE A 269 -10.30 -6.51 7.80
N SER A 270 -9.22 -6.19 7.08
CA SER A 270 -8.66 -7.03 6.01
C SER A 270 -8.18 -8.42 6.46
N HIS A 271 -7.87 -8.61 7.75
CA HIS A 271 -7.53 -9.90 8.36
C HIS A 271 -8.70 -10.55 9.13
N ASN A 272 -9.94 -10.09 8.92
CA ASN A 272 -11.14 -10.67 9.54
C ASN A 272 -12.05 -11.28 8.48
N GLN A 273 -11.93 -12.60 8.27
CA GLN A 273 -12.68 -13.33 7.24
C GLN A 273 -14.20 -13.13 7.36
N LYS A 274 -14.74 -13.18 8.57
CA LYS A 274 -16.18 -12.97 8.81
C LYS A 274 -16.67 -11.58 8.40
N LEU A 275 -15.86 -10.55 8.64
CA LEU A 275 -16.22 -9.19 8.20
C LEU A 275 -16.05 -9.00 6.70
N ARG A 276 -15.08 -9.69 6.07
CA ARG A 276 -14.91 -9.71 4.61
C ARG A 276 -16.10 -10.37 3.93
N GLU A 277 -16.49 -11.57 4.36
CA GLU A 277 -17.68 -12.28 3.86
C GLU A 277 -18.97 -11.47 4.02
N LYS A 278 -19.07 -10.74 5.14
CA LYS A 278 -20.23 -9.92 5.42
C LYS A 278 -20.36 -8.68 4.54
N TYR A 279 -19.25 -8.03 4.19
CA TYR A 279 -19.29 -6.71 3.58
C TYR A 279 -18.67 -6.62 2.18
N LEU A 280 -17.58 -7.34 1.91
CA LEU A 280 -16.83 -7.22 0.66
C LEU A 280 -17.40 -8.11 -0.46
N PRO A 281 -17.13 -7.75 -1.73
CA PRO A 281 -17.37 -8.63 -2.87
C PRO A 281 -16.71 -10.01 -2.69
N GLN A 282 -17.42 -11.06 -3.09
CA GLN A 282 -16.94 -12.44 -3.02
C GLN A 282 -16.49 -12.96 -4.38
N PRO A 283 -15.47 -13.85 -4.43
CA PRO A 283 -14.75 -14.43 -3.28
C PRO A 283 -13.78 -13.42 -2.62
N SER A 284 -13.50 -13.59 -1.33
CA SER A 284 -12.53 -12.77 -0.61
C SER A 284 -11.84 -13.57 0.49
N GLU A 285 -10.52 -13.72 0.42
CA GLU A 285 -9.76 -14.46 1.44
C GLU A 285 -8.80 -13.55 2.19
N THR A 286 -8.62 -13.80 3.49
CA THR A 286 -7.62 -13.09 4.31
C THR A 286 -6.19 -13.33 3.82
N GLU A 287 -5.89 -14.49 3.24
CA GLU A 287 -4.55 -14.81 2.72
C GLU A 287 -4.11 -13.89 1.57
N TRP A 288 -5.06 -13.24 0.88
CA TRP A 288 -4.77 -12.38 -0.26
C TRP A 288 -4.34 -10.96 0.15
N THR A 289 -4.53 -10.58 1.41
CA THR A 289 -4.24 -9.22 1.84
C THR A 289 -2.74 -9.00 2.10
N LEU A 290 -2.26 -7.83 1.68
CA LEU A 290 -0.88 -7.37 1.93
C LEU A 290 -0.77 -6.50 3.19
N SER A 291 -1.91 -6.19 3.82
CA SER A 291 -1.98 -5.37 5.04
C SER A 291 -1.26 -6.02 6.23
N SER A 292 -0.99 -5.24 7.27
CA SER A 292 -0.54 -5.79 8.56
C SER A 292 -1.60 -6.67 9.21
N GLU A 293 -1.17 -7.78 9.78
CA GLU A 293 -1.95 -8.83 10.45
C GLU A 293 -2.84 -8.32 11.60
N GLY A 294 -2.50 -7.18 12.22
CA GLY A 294 -3.31 -6.57 13.27
C GLY A 294 -4.63 -5.94 12.81
N GLN A 295 -4.92 -5.86 11.50
CA GLN A 295 -6.11 -5.18 10.96
C GLN A 295 -7.34 -6.11 10.92
N THR A 296 -7.96 -6.33 12.08
CA THR A 296 -9.11 -7.24 12.25
C THR A 296 -10.43 -6.53 12.51
N GLY A 297 -10.47 -5.19 12.42
CA GLY A 297 -11.69 -4.41 12.58
C GLY A 297 -12.17 -4.23 14.03
N ASP A 298 -11.26 -4.35 15.01
CA ASP A 298 -11.60 -4.43 16.45
C ASP A 298 -12.43 -3.24 16.96
N VAL A 299 -12.21 -2.05 16.39
CA VAL A 299 -12.94 -0.83 16.77
C VAL A 299 -14.37 -0.76 16.21
N ILE A 300 -14.70 -1.53 15.18
CA ILE A 300 -15.99 -1.46 14.48
C ILE A 300 -17.14 -1.84 15.42
N GLY A 301 -16.99 -2.98 16.11
CA GLY A 301 -18.00 -3.48 17.02
C GLY A 301 -18.24 -2.52 18.19
N ALA A 302 -17.17 -2.07 18.84
CA ALA A 302 -17.24 -1.13 19.95
C ALA A 302 -17.88 0.21 19.54
N SER A 303 -17.51 0.75 18.38
CA SER A 303 -18.06 2.00 17.86
C SER A 303 -19.56 1.89 17.58
N ARG A 304 -20.01 0.78 16.98
CA ARG A 304 -21.42 0.55 16.66
C ARG A 304 -22.31 0.47 17.91
N LYS A 305 -21.80 -0.08 19.02
CA LYS A 305 -22.54 -0.11 20.29
C LYS A 305 -22.93 1.29 20.77
N LEU A 306 -22.15 2.31 20.41
CA LEU A 306 -22.40 3.72 20.75
C LEU A 306 -23.11 4.49 19.64
N GLY A 307 -23.66 3.81 18.64
CA GLY A 307 -24.42 4.44 17.56
C GLY A 307 -23.56 5.02 16.42
N ALA A 308 -22.27 4.70 16.35
CA ALA A 308 -21.45 5.10 15.20
C ALA A 308 -22.02 4.52 13.89
N LYS A 309 -22.13 5.37 12.88
CA LYS A 309 -22.50 4.97 11.53
C LYS A 309 -21.29 4.37 10.82
N LEU A 310 -21.53 3.36 10.01
CA LEU A 310 -20.54 2.79 9.10
C LEU A 310 -20.85 3.26 7.70
N ASP A 311 -19.80 3.41 6.91
CA ASP A 311 -19.90 3.77 5.50
C ASP A 311 -18.83 3.04 4.69
N LEU A 312 -19.09 2.81 3.39
CA LEU A 312 -18.16 2.17 2.44
C LEU A 312 -17.57 0.83 2.90
N MET A 313 -18.34 0.07 3.69
CA MET A 313 -17.90 -1.23 4.20
C MET A 313 -17.70 -2.26 3.09
N ASP A 314 -18.34 -2.06 1.96
CA ASP A 314 -18.24 -2.85 0.73
C ASP A 314 -17.03 -2.48 -0.14
N LYS A 315 -16.26 -1.46 0.24
CA LYS A 315 -15.09 -1.01 -0.49
C LYS A 315 -13.80 -1.48 0.16
N MET A 316 -12.80 -1.71 -0.68
CA MET A 316 -11.42 -1.93 -0.26
C MET A 316 -10.48 -1.19 -1.20
N TRP A 317 -9.30 -0.84 -0.70
CA TRP A 317 -8.19 -0.44 -1.55
C TRP A 317 -7.50 -1.71 -2.08
N GLY A 318 -8.13 -2.31 -3.08
CA GLY A 318 -7.72 -3.59 -3.66
C GLY A 318 -6.55 -3.44 -4.61
N THR A 319 -5.76 -4.50 -4.75
CA THR A 319 -4.80 -4.67 -5.85
C THR A 319 -4.91 -6.10 -6.37
N PRO A 320 -4.66 -6.37 -7.66
CA PRO A 320 -4.41 -7.73 -8.07
C PRO A 320 -3.30 -8.29 -7.20
N THR A 321 -3.51 -9.49 -6.69
CA THR A 321 -2.58 -10.22 -5.84
C THR A 321 -2.37 -11.60 -6.44
N SER A 322 -1.13 -12.04 -6.46
CA SER A 322 -0.76 -13.41 -6.78
C SER A 322 -0.01 -14.03 -5.60
N ILE A 323 -0.16 -15.33 -5.37
CA ILE A 323 0.49 -16.03 -4.25
C ILE A 323 1.41 -17.10 -4.85
N PRO A 324 2.69 -16.78 -5.09
CA PRO A 324 3.62 -17.77 -5.62
C PRO A 324 3.89 -18.89 -4.59
N PRO A 325 4.06 -20.15 -5.04
CA PRO A 325 4.36 -21.26 -4.15
C PRO A 325 5.57 -21.00 -3.25
N GLY A 326 5.38 -21.23 -1.94
CA GLY A 326 6.43 -21.03 -0.93
C GLY A 326 6.82 -19.56 -0.69
N SER A 327 6.04 -18.60 -1.18
CA SER A 327 6.29 -17.16 -1.04
C SER A 327 5.06 -16.44 -0.46
N PRO A 328 5.25 -15.29 0.22
CA PRO A 328 4.13 -14.42 0.58
C PRO A 328 3.37 -13.92 -0.64
N ALA A 329 2.14 -13.43 -0.41
CA ALA A 329 1.37 -12.71 -1.40
C ALA A 329 2.18 -11.59 -2.07
N PHE A 330 2.03 -11.45 -3.38
CA PHE A 330 2.78 -10.54 -4.23
C PHE A 330 1.82 -9.63 -5.01
N MET A 331 2.18 -8.35 -5.10
CA MET A 331 1.44 -7.33 -5.83
C MET A 331 2.09 -7.06 -7.19
N PRO A 332 1.57 -7.58 -8.32
CA PRO A 332 2.03 -7.22 -9.66
C PRO A 332 1.61 -5.79 -10.03
N VAL A 333 2.35 -4.79 -9.56
CA VAL A 333 2.06 -3.38 -9.85
C VAL A 333 2.54 -2.99 -11.24
N ALA A 334 3.84 -3.15 -11.50
CA ALA A 334 4.47 -2.76 -12.75
C ALA A 334 4.40 -3.88 -13.78
N GLU A 335 4.45 -5.13 -13.30
CA GLU A 335 4.47 -6.34 -14.11
C GLU A 335 3.26 -6.43 -15.02
N ARG A 336 2.05 -6.19 -14.49
CA ARG A 336 0.81 -6.25 -15.26
C ARG A 336 0.72 -5.21 -16.39
N ALA A 337 1.47 -4.10 -16.30
CA ALA A 337 1.50 -3.05 -17.31
C ALA A 337 2.64 -3.24 -18.33
N THR A 338 3.29 -4.41 -18.35
CA THR A 338 4.42 -4.67 -19.23
C THR A 338 3.96 -4.83 -20.68
N PRO A 339 4.58 -4.14 -21.66
CA PRO A 339 4.22 -4.33 -23.07
C PRO A 339 4.43 -5.78 -23.52
N GLY A 340 3.41 -6.36 -24.17
CA GLY A 340 3.41 -7.75 -24.64
C GLY A 340 2.85 -8.78 -23.63
N LEU A 341 2.35 -8.31 -22.49
CA LEU A 341 1.65 -9.12 -21.50
C LEU A 341 0.16 -8.81 -21.54
N ILE A 342 -0.66 -9.86 -21.44
CA ILE A 342 -2.11 -9.73 -21.35
C ILE A 342 -2.67 -10.51 -20.17
N ILE A 343 -3.88 -10.16 -19.74
CA ILE A 343 -4.59 -10.88 -18.69
C ILE A 343 -5.92 -11.39 -19.23
N VAL A 344 -6.18 -12.68 -19.03
CA VAL A 344 -7.39 -13.37 -19.50
C VAL A 344 -8.16 -14.03 -18.36
N ASN A 345 -9.47 -14.13 -18.54
CA ASN A 345 -10.38 -14.89 -17.68
C ASN A 345 -10.27 -16.42 -17.94
N SER A 346 -11.11 -17.22 -17.26
CA SER A 346 -11.17 -18.67 -17.45
C SER A 346 -11.64 -19.14 -18.83
N GLU A 347 -12.11 -18.23 -19.68
CA GLU A 347 -12.54 -18.51 -21.07
C GLU A 347 -11.50 -18.04 -22.10
N GLY A 348 -10.34 -17.55 -21.64
CA GLY A 348 -9.27 -17.05 -22.51
C GLY A 348 -9.54 -15.67 -23.10
N GLU A 349 -10.45 -14.88 -22.50
CA GLU A 349 -10.85 -13.56 -22.99
C GLU A 349 -10.25 -12.45 -22.12
N ARG A 350 -9.76 -11.38 -22.77
CA ARG A 350 -9.39 -10.14 -22.08
C ARG A 350 -10.65 -9.42 -21.62
N TYR A 351 -10.64 -8.91 -20.39
CA TYR A 351 -11.80 -8.25 -19.77
C TYR A 351 -11.48 -6.87 -19.18
N LEU A 352 -10.22 -6.43 -19.25
CA LEU A 352 -9.80 -5.11 -18.79
C LEU A 352 -8.55 -4.62 -19.54
N ASN A 353 -8.24 -3.33 -19.37
CA ASN A 353 -6.94 -2.77 -19.70
C ASN A 353 -5.97 -3.05 -18.53
N GLU A 354 -4.89 -3.78 -18.78
CA GLU A 354 -3.96 -4.26 -17.77
C GLU A 354 -3.17 -3.13 -17.09
N SER A 355 -3.24 -1.89 -17.61
CA SER A 355 -2.56 -0.71 -17.10
C SER A 355 -3.43 0.25 -16.27
N VAL A 356 -4.73 -0.04 -16.06
CA VAL A 356 -5.60 0.79 -15.21
C VAL A 356 -5.09 0.87 -13.77
N PRO A 357 -5.50 1.83 -12.93
CA PRO A 357 -5.16 1.87 -11.51
C PRO A 357 -5.50 0.54 -10.80
N TYR A 358 -4.68 0.13 -9.82
CA TYR A 358 -4.80 -1.23 -9.26
C TYR A 358 -6.11 -1.47 -8.48
N HIS A 359 -6.73 -0.42 -7.91
CA HIS A 359 -8.06 -0.56 -7.29
C HIS A 359 -9.14 -0.79 -8.34
N GLU A 360 -9.13 -0.03 -9.43
CA GLU A 360 -10.03 -0.20 -10.56
C GLU A 360 -9.83 -1.56 -11.23
N PHE A 361 -8.57 -2.03 -11.29
CA PHE A 361 -8.27 -3.38 -11.77
C PHE A 361 -9.07 -4.42 -10.98
N VAL A 362 -9.05 -4.34 -9.65
CA VAL A 362 -9.80 -5.27 -8.79
C VAL A 362 -11.30 -5.09 -8.92
N ASP A 363 -11.79 -3.85 -9.01
CA ASP A 363 -13.21 -3.59 -9.27
C ASP A 363 -13.65 -4.29 -10.57
N LYS A 364 -12.88 -4.14 -11.66
CA LYS A 364 -13.12 -4.82 -12.94
C LYS A 364 -13.01 -6.33 -12.84
N MET A 365 -12.13 -6.88 -12.01
CA MET A 365 -12.09 -8.33 -11.75
C MET A 365 -13.45 -8.80 -11.22
N TYR A 366 -13.95 -8.19 -10.13
CA TYR A 366 -15.24 -8.58 -9.55
C TYR A 366 -16.42 -8.30 -10.48
N GLU A 367 -16.43 -7.18 -11.20
CA GLU A 367 -17.50 -6.83 -12.16
C GLU A 367 -17.67 -7.87 -13.26
N ASN A 368 -16.54 -8.44 -13.72
CA ASN A 368 -16.47 -9.45 -14.78
C ASN A 368 -16.44 -10.89 -14.26
N ASN A 369 -16.43 -11.12 -12.94
CA ASN A 369 -16.46 -12.46 -12.34
C ASN A 369 -17.91 -13.01 -12.30
N LYS A 370 -18.50 -13.28 -13.47
CA LYS A 370 -19.92 -13.66 -13.61
C LYS A 370 -20.12 -14.78 -14.62
N GLY A 371 -21.13 -15.62 -14.37
CA GLY A 371 -21.49 -16.72 -15.27
C GLY A 371 -20.44 -17.82 -15.28
N SER A 372 -20.09 -18.33 -16.46
CA SER A 372 -19.05 -19.36 -16.64
C SER A 372 -17.64 -18.79 -16.67
N ALA A 373 -17.48 -17.50 -16.99
CA ALA A 373 -16.19 -16.83 -17.06
C ALA A 373 -15.78 -16.29 -15.69
N THR A 374 -14.83 -16.96 -15.04
CA THR A 374 -14.25 -16.49 -13.78
C THR A 374 -13.00 -15.67 -14.03
N THR A 375 -12.82 -14.62 -13.23
CA THR A 375 -11.65 -13.72 -13.27
C THR A 375 -10.81 -13.83 -11.99
N ILE A 376 -11.29 -14.58 -10.98
CA ILE A 376 -10.60 -14.84 -9.73
C ILE A 376 -10.50 -16.37 -9.58
N PRO A 377 -9.41 -17.01 -10.04
CA PRO A 377 -8.18 -16.41 -10.60
C PRO A 377 -8.28 -15.99 -12.07
N SER A 378 -7.29 -15.20 -12.53
CA SER A 378 -7.03 -14.89 -13.95
C SER A 378 -5.65 -15.39 -14.35
N TRP A 379 -5.42 -15.59 -15.65
CA TRP A 379 -4.11 -15.93 -16.20
C TRP A 379 -3.41 -14.68 -16.75
N MET A 380 -2.14 -14.52 -16.38
CA MET A 380 -1.24 -13.51 -16.91
C MET A 380 -0.33 -14.18 -17.95
N ILE A 381 -0.49 -13.81 -19.22
CA ILE A 381 0.14 -14.48 -20.36
C ILE A 381 1.17 -13.56 -21.01
N PHE A 382 2.36 -14.08 -21.29
CA PHE A 382 3.43 -13.33 -21.96
C PHE A 382 4.42 -14.26 -22.67
N ASP A 383 5.24 -13.71 -23.57
CA ASP A 383 6.23 -14.48 -24.32
C ASP A 383 7.65 -14.43 -23.72
N HIS A 384 8.56 -15.19 -24.31
CA HIS A 384 9.99 -15.13 -24.00
C HIS A 384 10.60 -13.72 -24.17
N THR A 385 10.05 -12.88 -25.05
CA THR A 385 10.52 -11.49 -25.26
C THR A 385 10.29 -10.67 -24.00
N VAL A 386 9.10 -10.76 -23.42
CA VAL A 386 8.76 -10.14 -22.13
C VAL A 386 9.69 -10.66 -21.05
N LYS A 387 9.83 -11.99 -20.93
CA LYS A 387 10.66 -12.62 -19.89
C LYS A 387 12.14 -12.25 -19.97
N LYS A 388 12.67 -12.02 -21.18
CA LYS A 388 14.05 -11.59 -21.42
C LYS A 388 14.28 -10.11 -21.11
N ARG A 389 13.22 -9.29 -21.20
CA ARG A 389 13.32 -7.83 -21.11
C ARG A 389 12.92 -7.27 -19.76
N TYR A 390 11.95 -7.85 -19.08
CA TYR A 390 11.33 -7.25 -17.90
C TYR A 390 11.40 -8.16 -16.67
N LEU A 391 11.23 -7.54 -15.51
CA LEU A 391 11.04 -8.26 -14.25
C LEU A 391 9.62 -8.83 -14.24
N VAL A 392 9.48 -10.10 -13.83
CA VAL A 392 8.18 -10.79 -13.76
C VAL A 392 8.08 -11.49 -12.41
N PHE A 393 7.12 -11.10 -11.57
CA PHE A 393 6.93 -11.61 -10.20
C PHE A 393 8.23 -11.65 -9.36
N GLY A 394 9.03 -10.58 -9.40
CA GLY A 394 10.30 -10.52 -8.66
C GLY A 394 11.46 -11.32 -9.30
N ILE A 395 11.25 -12.00 -10.42
CA ILE A 395 12.26 -12.74 -11.18
C ILE A 395 12.94 -11.81 -12.18
N MET A 396 14.27 -11.81 -12.18
CA MET A 396 15.05 -10.91 -13.06
C MET A 396 14.87 -11.26 -14.55
N PRO A 397 15.07 -10.29 -15.46
CA PRO A 397 15.05 -10.56 -16.90
C PRO A 397 16.01 -11.69 -17.27
N GLY A 398 15.54 -12.67 -18.05
CA GLY A 398 16.31 -13.83 -18.49
C GLY A 398 16.56 -14.93 -17.44
N GLN A 399 16.27 -14.68 -16.16
CA GLN A 399 16.36 -15.72 -15.12
C GLN A 399 15.20 -16.72 -15.28
N ALA A 400 15.48 -18.02 -15.14
CA ALA A 400 14.45 -19.06 -15.16
C ALA A 400 13.46 -18.91 -13.97
N PHE A 401 12.21 -19.34 -14.17
CA PHE A 401 11.26 -19.45 -13.07
C PHE A 401 11.69 -20.57 -12.09
N PRO A 402 11.34 -20.45 -10.80
CA PRO A 402 11.55 -21.55 -9.85
C PRO A 402 10.89 -22.83 -10.34
N LYS A 403 11.59 -23.97 -10.24
CA LYS A 403 11.04 -25.27 -10.65
C LYS A 403 9.72 -25.58 -9.97
N THR A 404 9.61 -25.23 -8.68
CA THR A 404 8.39 -25.40 -7.88
C THR A 404 7.18 -24.67 -8.48
N TRP A 405 7.37 -23.54 -9.17
CA TRP A 405 6.27 -22.82 -9.82
C TRP A 405 5.73 -23.59 -11.02
N ILE A 406 6.60 -24.28 -11.76
CA ILE A 406 6.22 -25.13 -12.89
C ILE A 406 5.59 -26.43 -12.38
N GLU A 407 6.21 -27.08 -11.40
CA GLU A 407 5.76 -28.35 -10.82
C GLU A 407 4.38 -28.25 -10.16
N THR A 408 4.06 -27.11 -9.54
CA THR A 408 2.74 -26.85 -8.92
C THR A 408 1.70 -26.32 -9.90
N GLY A 409 2.07 -26.05 -11.16
CA GLY A 409 1.19 -25.47 -12.16
C GLY A 409 0.87 -23.99 -11.97
N TYR A 410 1.56 -23.29 -11.04
CA TYR A 410 1.49 -21.83 -10.89
C TYR A 410 2.02 -21.10 -12.14
N THR A 411 3.04 -21.66 -12.78
CA THR A 411 3.54 -21.23 -14.08
C THR A 411 3.40 -22.37 -15.07
N LYS A 412 2.79 -22.09 -16.23
CA LYS A 412 2.66 -23.05 -17.33
C LYS A 412 3.50 -22.53 -18.50
N VAL A 413 4.06 -23.41 -19.30
CA VAL A 413 4.91 -23.03 -20.44
C VAL A 413 4.53 -23.93 -21.60
N ALA A 414 4.40 -23.37 -22.79
CA ALA A 414 4.16 -24.14 -24.01
C ALA A 414 4.85 -23.52 -25.22
N GLU A 415 5.02 -24.32 -26.28
CA GLU A 415 5.63 -23.86 -27.53
C GLU A 415 4.61 -23.13 -28.41
N THR A 416 3.33 -23.52 -28.34
CA THR A 416 2.24 -22.92 -29.12
C THR A 416 1.17 -22.31 -28.21
N PRO A 417 0.43 -21.27 -28.70
CA PRO A 417 -0.76 -20.75 -28.03
C PRO A 417 -1.81 -21.82 -27.70
N GLU A 418 -2.02 -22.78 -28.59
CA GLU A 418 -2.99 -23.87 -28.44
C GLU A 418 -2.60 -24.80 -27.29
N ASP A 419 -1.33 -25.22 -27.24
CA ASP A 419 -0.81 -26.04 -26.15
C ASP A 419 -0.85 -25.29 -24.81
N LEU A 420 -0.59 -23.98 -24.82
CA LEU A 420 -0.72 -23.16 -23.61
C LEU A 420 -2.17 -23.15 -23.14
N ALA A 421 -3.11 -22.93 -24.05
CA ALA A 421 -4.54 -22.89 -23.76
C ALA A 421 -5.04 -24.18 -23.11
N GLU A 422 -4.65 -25.33 -23.66
CA GLU A 422 -4.94 -26.64 -23.08
C GLU A 422 -4.39 -26.76 -21.67
N LYS A 423 -3.13 -26.34 -21.46
CA LYS A 423 -2.50 -26.37 -20.12
C LYS A 423 -3.22 -25.47 -19.12
N ILE A 424 -3.62 -24.26 -19.50
CA ILE A 424 -4.30 -23.31 -18.60
C ILE A 424 -5.82 -23.55 -18.47
N GLY A 425 -6.37 -24.46 -19.28
CA GLY A 425 -7.78 -24.87 -19.24
C GLY A 425 -8.73 -23.89 -19.93
N VAL A 426 -8.27 -23.17 -20.97
CA VAL A 426 -9.11 -22.24 -21.76
C VAL A 426 -9.29 -22.75 -23.20
N PRO A 427 -10.32 -22.31 -23.95
CA PRO A 427 -10.55 -22.77 -25.33
C PRO A 427 -9.37 -22.46 -26.27
N PRO A 428 -8.70 -23.47 -26.88
CA PRO A 428 -7.46 -23.28 -27.63
C PRO A 428 -7.54 -22.28 -28.78
N LYS A 429 -8.58 -22.41 -29.61
CA LYS A 429 -8.78 -21.52 -30.77
C LYS A 429 -9.03 -20.06 -30.35
N LYS A 430 -9.68 -19.83 -29.20
CA LYS A 430 -9.94 -18.47 -28.72
C LYS A 430 -8.64 -17.79 -28.29
N LEU A 431 -7.84 -18.47 -27.47
CA LEU A 431 -6.58 -17.91 -26.99
C LEU A 431 -5.58 -17.69 -28.14
N ALA A 432 -5.46 -18.66 -29.05
CA ALA A 432 -4.60 -18.54 -30.22
C ALA A 432 -4.96 -17.34 -31.10
N ALA A 433 -6.25 -17.17 -31.40
CA ALA A 433 -6.73 -16.02 -32.18
C ALA A 433 -6.42 -14.68 -31.48
N LEU A 434 -6.64 -14.61 -30.17
CA LEU A 434 -6.33 -13.43 -29.37
C LEU A 434 -4.84 -13.07 -29.42
N LEU A 435 -3.95 -14.05 -29.22
CA LEU A 435 -2.51 -13.81 -29.24
C LEU A 435 -2.01 -13.40 -30.63
N LEU A 436 -2.54 -14.00 -31.71
CA LEU A 436 -2.21 -13.63 -33.09
C LEU A 436 -2.65 -12.20 -33.44
N ASP A 437 -3.85 -11.79 -33.00
CA ASP A 437 -4.36 -10.43 -33.20
C ASP A 437 -3.51 -9.40 -32.44
N LEU A 438 -3.10 -9.73 -31.21
CA LEU A 438 -2.23 -8.87 -30.41
C LEU A 438 -0.85 -8.68 -31.07
N ILE A 439 -0.27 -9.76 -31.61
CA ILE A 439 1.00 -9.72 -32.33
C ILE A 439 0.88 -8.83 -33.58
N SER A 440 -0.23 -8.97 -34.31
CA SER A 440 -0.52 -8.21 -35.53
C SER A 440 -0.71 -6.72 -35.24
N SER A 441 -1.47 -6.38 -34.20
CA SER A 441 -1.72 -5.00 -33.78
C SER A 441 -0.50 -4.31 -33.14
N LEU A 442 0.39 -5.06 -32.49
CA LEU A 442 1.62 -4.55 -31.87
C LEU A 442 2.83 -4.48 -32.83
N ARG A 443 2.68 -4.88 -34.11
CA ARG A 443 3.80 -5.09 -35.06
C ARG A 443 4.92 -5.95 -34.46
N MET A 444 4.56 -7.01 -33.72
CA MET A 444 5.53 -7.99 -33.23
C MET A 444 5.87 -8.98 -34.35
N ASP A 445 7.15 -9.32 -34.47
CA ASP A 445 7.68 -10.22 -35.51
C ASP A 445 7.18 -11.66 -35.28
N THR A 446 6.33 -12.14 -36.19
CA THR A 446 5.68 -13.47 -36.13
C THR A 446 6.65 -14.65 -36.21
N THR A 447 7.90 -14.42 -36.62
CA THR A 447 8.93 -15.47 -36.75
C THR A 447 9.68 -15.78 -35.44
N LYS A 448 9.36 -15.10 -34.34
CA LYS A 448 10.06 -15.24 -33.05
C LYS A 448 9.20 -15.84 -31.93
N ILE A 449 8.20 -16.67 -32.24
CA ILE A 449 7.47 -17.40 -31.19
C ILE A 449 8.36 -18.57 -30.75
N SER A 450 9.26 -18.32 -29.80
CA SER A 450 9.92 -19.38 -29.04
C SER A 450 9.43 -19.28 -27.60
N ASN A 451 8.57 -20.20 -27.17
CA ASN A 451 8.04 -20.33 -25.81
C ASN A 451 7.11 -19.19 -25.34
N VAL A 452 5.86 -19.56 -25.03
CA VAL A 452 4.85 -18.71 -24.34
C VAL A 452 4.67 -19.23 -22.92
N VAL A 453 4.59 -18.32 -21.96
CA VAL A 453 4.43 -18.58 -20.53
C VAL A 453 3.06 -18.08 -20.05
#